data_AF-A0A0J6WG96-F1
#
_entry.id   AF-A0A0J6WG96-F1
#
_cell.length_a   1.000
_cell.length_b   1.000
_cell.length_c   1.000
_cell.angle_alpha   90.00
_cell.angle_beta   90.00
_cell.angle_gamma   90.00
#
_symmetry.space_group_name_H-M   'P 1'
#
loop_
_entity.id
_entity.type
_entity.pdbx_description
1 polymer ?
#
loop_
_entity_poly.entity_id
_entity_poly.type
_entity_poly.pdbx_seq_one_letter_code
_entity_poly.pdbx_strand_id
1 'polypeptide(L)'
;MQPTPRLYASQVRKGAETLGVPLPPALVEQLDHADNLTHTAETMLRGAGDLNEAVLDAIEAGRAFHTDKAVQRLVIERMLANQGHGIADAARRRSMQQQRATLVEFADVVLDEWADALSEHSAALTIAATELGVDNLDDVRSVITRGPAAVQQWSDAQRATTMWAAAVQGFTGFADAARIDYSGHKALIFADADAAGLTAVRQTARRLDAWNLARHGLPLELATLDEFRARVERHEGAADDYEQEFELADNRIG
;
A
#
# COMPACT_ATOMS: atom_id res chain seq x y z
N MET A 1 1.21 6.68 13.82
CA MET A 1 -0.10 5.98 13.84
C MET A 1 -0.08 5.03 12.65
N GLN A 2 0.11 3.72 12.86
CA GLN A 2 0.21 2.78 11.73
C GLN A 2 -1.15 2.69 11.03
N PRO A 3 -1.19 2.72 9.68
CA PRO A 3 -2.44 2.58 8.96
C PRO A 3 -3.07 1.20 9.24
N THR A 4 -4.39 1.10 9.15
CA THR A 4 -5.10 -0.15 9.41
C THR A 4 -5.04 -1.07 8.19
N PRO A 5 -5.05 -2.42 8.35
CA PRO A 5 -5.05 -3.37 7.23
C PRO A 5 -6.12 -3.17 6.16
N ARG A 6 -7.27 -2.61 6.54
CA ARG A 6 -8.30 -2.17 5.60
C ARG A 6 -7.82 -1.09 4.63
N LEU A 7 -6.98 -0.17 5.10
CA LEU A 7 -6.38 0.84 4.24
C LEU A 7 -5.47 0.17 3.20
N TYR A 8 -4.67 -0.84 3.59
CA TYR A 8 -3.78 -1.55 2.67
C TYR A 8 -4.58 -2.26 1.57
N ALA A 9 -5.61 -3.03 1.95
CA ALA A 9 -6.47 -3.70 0.99
C ALA A 9 -7.17 -2.70 0.04
N SER A 10 -7.58 -1.54 0.54
CA SER A 10 -8.18 -0.48 -0.29
C SER A 10 -7.18 0.14 -1.27
N GLN A 11 -5.91 0.32 -0.86
CA GLN A 11 -4.85 0.83 -1.72
C GLN A 11 -4.55 -0.15 -2.86
N VAL A 12 -4.46 -1.44 -2.55
CA VAL A 12 -4.21 -2.50 -3.54
C VAL A 12 -5.36 -2.60 -4.54
N ARG A 13 -6.62 -2.61 -4.07
CA ARG A 13 -7.81 -2.61 -4.93
C ARG A 13 -7.86 -1.39 -5.86
N LYS A 14 -7.58 -0.20 -5.32
CA LYS A 14 -7.55 1.03 -6.11
C LYS A 14 -6.40 1.04 -7.14
N GLY A 15 -5.24 0.50 -6.78
CA GLY A 15 -4.11 0.32 -7.70
C GLY A 15 -4.49 -0.55 -8.88
N ALA A 16 -5.04 -1.73 -8.62
CA ALA A 16 -5.53 -2.67 -9.62
C ALA A 16 -6.59 -2.03 -10.56
N GLU A 17 -7.58 -1.34 -9.99
CA GLU A 17 -8.61 -0.64 -10.76
C GLU A 17 -8.01 0.45 -11.67
N THR A 18 -7.07 1.23 -11.15
CA THR A 18 -6.44 2.32 -11.92
C THR A 18 -5.58 1.78 -13.06
N LEU A 19 -4.82 0.71 -12.79
CA LEU A 19 -3.98 0.04 -13.79
C LEU A 19 -4.79 -0.79 -14.80
N GLY A 20 -6.05 -1.09 -14.50
CA GLY A 20 -6.88 -1.98 -15.31
C GLY A 20 -6.47 -3.45 -15.23
N VAL A 21 -5.69 -3.82 -14.22
CA VAL A 21 -5.23 -5.20 -13.98
C VAL A 21 -6.11 -5.83 -12.92
N PRO A 22 -6.90 -6.88 -13.23
CA PRO A 22 -7.77 -7.50 -12.25
C PRO A 22 -6.95 -8.22 -11.18
N LEU A 23 -7.33 -8.08 -9.91
CA LEU A 23 -6.71 -8.85 -8.84
C LEU A 23 -7.05 -10.35 -8.96
N PRO A 24 -6.15 -11.25 -8.52
CA PRO A 24 -6.45 -12.68 -8.44
C PRO A 24 -7.76 -12.94 -7.68
N PRO A 25 -8.70 -13.75 -8.23
CA PRO A 25 -9.98 -14.01 -7.58
C PRO A 25 -9.84 -14.56 -6.16
N ALA A 26 -8.83 -15.41 -5.93
CA ALA A 26 -8.53 -15.96 -4.61
C ALA A 26 -8.13 -14.88 -3.59
N LEU A 27 -7.35 -13.88 -4.00
CA LEU A 27 -7.00 -12.72 -3.18
C LEU A 27 -8.27 -11.95 -2.79
N VAL A 28 -9.13 -11.65 -3.76
CA VAL A 28 -10.38 -10.90 -3.53
C VAL A 28 -11.30 -11.65 -2.55
N GLU A 29 -11.51 -12.95 -2.78
CA GLU A 29 -12.36 -13.79 -1.94
C GLU A 29 -11.85 -13.84 -0.49
N GLN A 30 -10.54 -14.00 -0.28
CA GLN A 30 -9.95 -14.05 1.06
C GLN A 30 -10.06 -12.71 1.80
N LEU A 31 -9.87 -11.58 1.10
CA LEU A 31 -10.04 -10.25 1.68
C LEU A 31 -11.51 -10.00 2.08
N ASP A 32 -12.45 -10.39 1.21
CA ASP A 32 -13.89 -10.25 1.46
C ASP A 32 -14.34 -11.15 2.61
N HIS A 33 -13.81 -12.37 2.70
CA HIS A 33 -14.05 -13.27 3.82
C HIS A 33 -13.59 -12.64 5.15
N ALA A 34 -12.41 -12.03 5.17
CA ALA A 34 -11.89 -11.37 6.36
C ALA A 34 -12.73 -10.13 6.75
N ASP A 35 -13.24 -9.36 5.79
CA ASP A 35 -14.15 -8.23 6.07
C ASP A 35 -15.50 -8.72 6.59
N ASN A 36 -16.04 -9.79 6.00
CA ASN A 36 -17.28 -10.43 6.43
C ASN A 36 -17.20 -10.94 7.88
N LEU A 37 -16.07 -11.52 8.30
CA LEU A 37 -15.88 -11.94 9.69
C LEU A 37 -16.09 -10.78 10.68
N THR A 38 -15.53 -9.60 10.38
CA THR A 38 -15.69 -8.41 11.23
C THR A 38 -17.14 -7.94 11.21
N HIS A 39 -17.76 -7.87 10.03
CA HIS A 39 -19.14 -7.45 9.89
C HIS A 39 -20.12 -8.37 10.63
N THR A 40 -19.96 -9.68 10.51
CA THR A 40 -20.77 -10.66 11.24
C THR A 40 -20.59 -10.52 12.75
N ALA A 41 -19.35 -10.35 13.23
CA ALA A 41 -19.11 -10.15 14.66
C ALA A 41 -19.71 -8.83 15.18
N GLU A 42 -19.68 -7.75 14.41
CA GLU A 42 -20.28 -6.46 14.79
C GLU A 42 -21.82 -6.51 14.77
N THR A 43 -22.43 -7.23 13.82
CA THR A 43 -23.89 -7.37 13.72
C THR A 43 -24.47 -8.29 14.79
N MET A 44 -23.77 -9.36 15.16
CA MET A 44 -24.19 -10.28 16.24
C MET A 44 -24.38 -9.56 17.59
N LEU A 45 -23.66 -8.46 17.82
CA LEU A 45 -23.67 -7.76 19.11
C LEU A 45 -24.67 -6.61 19.19
N ARG A 46 -25.37 -6.28 18.09
CA ARG A 46 -26.45 -5.26 18.09
C ARG A 46 -27.67 -5.70 18.92
N GLY A 47 -27.78 -6.98 19.29
CA GLY A 47 -28.84 -7.51 20.16
C GLY A 47 -28.60 -7.36 21.67
N ALA A 48 -27.43 -6.90 22.11
CA ALA A 48 -27.07 -6.85 23.54
C ALA A 48 -27.77 -5.74 24.36
N GLY A 49 -28.72 -5.01 23.76
CA GLY A 49 -29.35 -3.81 24.32
C GLY A 49 -30.33 -4.06 25.47
N ASP A 50 -31.05 -5.18 25.47
CA ASP A 50 -32.29 -5.30 26.27
C ASP A 50 -32.14 -6.16 27.54
N LEU A 51 -30.91 -6.38 28.03
CA LEU A 51 -30.70 -7.18 29.24
C LEU A 51 -31.46 -6.62 30.46
N ASN A 52 -31.46 -5.29 30.64
CA ASN A 52 -32.13 -4.68 31.78
C ASN A 52 -33.65 -4.83 31.70
N GLU A 53 -34.22 -4.70 30.50
CA GLU A 53 -35.66 -4.87 30.26
C GLU A 53 -36.08 -6.32 30.46
N ALA A 54 -35.33 -7.29 29.92
CA ALA A 54 -35.60 -8.71 30.12
C ALA A 54 -35.51 -9.16 31.60
N VAL A 55 -34.64 -8.52 32.40
CA VAL A 55 -34.58 -8.75 33.85
C VAL A 55 -35.82 -8.20 34.55
N LEU A 56 -36.27 -7.00 34.18
CA LEU A 56 -37.48 -6.39 34.72
C LEU A 56 -38.73 -7.21 34.35
N ASP A 57 -38.85 -7.66 33.10
CA ASP A 57 -39.93 -8.54 32.63
C ASP A 57 -39.98 -9.87 33.38
N ALA A 58 -38.82 -10.44 33.71
CA ALA A 58 -38.74 -11.65 34.52
C ALA A 58 -39.23 -11.41 35.96
N ILE A 59 -38.85 -10.28 36.55
CA ILE A 59 -39.28 -9.89 37.91
C ILE A 59 -40.79 -9.62 37.94
N GLU A 60 -41.33 -8.86 36.99
CA GLU A 60 -42.75 -8.54 36.89
C GLU A 60 -43.61 -9.78 36.70
N ALA A 61 -43.13 -10.75 35.93
CA ALA A 61 -43.80 -12.04 35.74
C ALA A 61 -43.57 -13.05 36.88
N GLY A 62 -42.87 -12.68 37.96
CA GLY A 62 -42.57 -13.56 39.09
C GLY A 62 -41.62 -14.72 38.76
N ARG A 63 -40.86 -14.62 37.67
CA ARG A 63 -39.85 -15.61 37.27
C ARG A 63 -38.52 -15.33 37.96
N ALA A 64 -37.79 -16.40 38.29
CA ALA A 64 -36.43 -16.29 38.79
C ALA A 64 -35.45 -15.89 37.67
N PHE A 65 -35.09 -14.60 37.62
CA PHE A 65 -34.22 -14.06 36.56
C PHE A 65 -32.85 -14.75 36.44
N HIS A 66 -32.30 -15.30 37.53
CA HIS A 66 -31.01 -16.00 37.53
C HIS A 66 -31.04 -17.37 36.82
N THR A 67 -32.23 -17.95 36.66
CA THR A 67 -32.45 -19.20 35.89
C THR A 67 -33.21 -18.97 34.59
N ASP A 68 -33.63 -17.73 34.31
CA ASP A 68 -34.37 -17.40 33.10
C ASP A 68 -33.43 -17.49 31.89
N LYS A 69 -33.77 -18.36 30.93
CA LYS A 69 -32.94 -18.61 29.74
C LYS A 69 -32.77 -17.38 28.85
N ALA A 70 -33.77 -16.50 28.78
CA ALA A 70 -33.69 -15.29 27.98
C ALA A 70 -32.71 -14.29 28.63
N VAL A 71 -32.79 -14.13 29.96
CA VAL A 71 -31.83 -13.34 30.74
C VAL A 71 -30.42 -13.91 30.62
N GLN A 72 -30.24 -15.23 30.81
CA GLN A 72 -28.93 -15.88 30.69
C GLN A 72 -28.31 -15.69 29.30
N ARG A 73 -29.12 -15.81 28.24
CA ARG A 73 -28.68 -15.55 26.86
C ARG A 73 -28.20 -14.11 26.68
N LEU A 74 -28.97 -13.12 27.14
CA LEU A 74 -28.61 -11.71 27.06
C LEU A 74 -27.37 -11.36 27.90
N VAL A 75 -27.17 -12.02 29.04
CA VAL A 75 -25.94 -11.90 29.84
C VAL A 75 -24.74 -12.41 29.05
N ILE A 76 -24.83 -13.58 28.41
CA ILE A 76 -23.77 -14.13 27.57
C ILE A 76 -23.49 -13.21 26.37
N GLU A 77 -24.54 -12.73 25.69
CA GLU A 77 -24.41 -11.78 24.57
C GLU A 77 -23.69 -10.49 25.00
N ARG A 78 -24.03 -9.95 26.18
CA ARG A 78 -23.36 -8.77 26.76
C ARG A 78 -21.92 -9.05 27.19
N MET A 79 -21.62 -10.23 27.72
CA MET A 79 -20.24 -10.64 28.04
C MET A 79 -19.40 -10.78 26.77
N LEU A 80 -19.96 -11.33 25.69
CA LEU A 80 -19.32 -11.42 24.38
C LEU A 80 -19.18 -10.04 23.71
N ALA A 81 -20.11 -9.12 23.99
CA ALA A 81 -20.09 -7.73 23.49
C ALA A 81 -19.16 -6.80 24.28
N ASN A 82 -18.56 -7.27 25.38
CA ASN A 82 -17.83 -6.40 26.29
C ASN A 82 -16.66 -5.71 25.58
N GLN A 83 -16.63 -4.38 25.63
CA GLN A 83 -15.65 -3.57 24.90
C GLN A 83 -14.23 -3.83 25.44
N GLY A 84 -13.27 -4.06 24.55
CA GLY A 84 -11.84 -4.25 24.85
C GLY A 84 -11.36 -5.69 24.73
N HIS A 85 -12.20 -6.69 25.05
CA HIS A 85 -11.88 -8.12 25.00
C HIS A 85 -12.99 -9.00 24.37
N GLY A 86 -14.03 -8.38 23.82
CA GLY A 86 -15.18 -9.07 23.22
C GLY A 86 -14.90 -9.70 21.85
N ILE A 87 -15.90 -10.42 21.35
CA ILE A 87 -15.81 -11.15 20.08
C ILE A 87 -15.59 -10.22 18.88
N ALA A 88 -16.09 -8.97 18.92
CA ALA A 88 -15.82 -7.98 17.87
C ALA A 88 -14.35 -7.56 17.80
N ASP A 89 -13.69 -7.34 18.94
CA ASP A 89 -12.27 -7.00 18.97
C ASP A 89 -11.41 -8.21 18.55
N ALA A 90 -11.79 -9.41 18.97
CA ALA A 90 -11.14 -10.64 18.53
C ALA A 90 -11.31 -10.87 17.01
N ALA A 91 -12.52 -10.69 16.48
CA ALA A 91 -12.81 -10.78 15.06
C ALA A 91 -12.03 -9.73 14.25
N ARG A 92 -11.97 -8.48 14.74
CA ARG A 92 -11.18 -7.42 14.12
C ARG A 92 -9.69 -7.76 14.08
N ARG A 93 -9.12 -8.26 15.19
CA ARG A 93 -7.71 -8.70 15.21
C ARG A 93 -7.45 -9.86 14.25
N ARG A 94 -8.35 -10.85 14.21
CA ARG A 94 -8.25 -12.01 13.32
C ARG A 94 -8.38 -11.61 11.85
N SER A 95 -9.36 -10.78 11.53
CA SER A 95 -9.55 -10.19 10.20
C SER A 95 -8.30 -9.42 9.75
N MET A 96 -7.74 -8.56 10.61
CA MET A 96 -6.51 -7.83 10.34
C MET A 96 -5.31 -8.74 10.08
N GLN A 97 -5.17 -9.84 10.83
CA GLN A 97 -4.11 -10.82 10.62
C GLN A 97 -4.29 -11.56 9.30
N GLN A 98 -5.52 -11.97 8.98
CA GLN A 98 -5.84 -12.66 7.74
C GLN A 98 -5.60 -11.77 6.52
N GLN A 99 -6.10 -10.53 6.52
CA GLN A 99 -5.85 -9.57 5.43
C GLN A 99 -4.35 -9.36 5.19
N ARG A 100 -3.56 -9.23 6.25
CA ARG A 100 -2.09 -9.09 6.11
C ARG A 100 -1.45 -10.32 5.49
N ALA A 101 -1.76 -11.51 6.01
CA ALA A 101 -1.20 -12.76 5.50
C ALA A 101 -1.53 -12.97 4.01
N THR A 102 -2.80 -12.77 3.65
CA THR A 102 -3.28 -12.85 2.27
C THR A 102 -2.58 -11.81 1.38
N LEU A 103 -2.45 -10.56 1.80
CA LEU A 103 -1.76 -9.55 0.99
C LEU A 103 -0.30 -9.91 0.74
N VAL A 104 0.39 -10.45 1.75
CA VAL A 104 1.79 -10.90 1.61
C VAL A 104 1.90 -12.09 0.67
N GLU A 105 1.00 -13.07 0.79
CA GLU A 105 0.98 -14.28 -0.05
C GLU A 105 0.85 -13.97 -1.55
N PHE A 106 0.05 -12.97 -1.91
CA PHE A 106 -0.21 -12.59 -3.30
C PHE A 106 0.61 -11.39 -3.78
N ALA A 107 1.49 -10.82 -2.95
CA ALA A 107 2.15 -9.55 -3.25
C ALA A 107 2.96 -9.61 -4.55
N ASP A 108 3.90 -10.55 -4.67
CA ASP A 108 4.83 -10.57 -5.80
C ASP A 108 4.12 -10.92 -7.10
N VAL A 109 3.18 -11.88 -7.08
CA VAL A 109 2.36 -12.22 -8.27
C VAL A 109 1.59 -11.00 -8.79
N VAL A 110 1.00 -10.21 -7.90
CA VAL A 110 0.25 -9.01 -8.30
C VAL A 110 1.20 -7.90 -8.78
N LEU A 111 2.34 -7.73 -8.11
CA LEU A 111 3.33 -6.72 -8.48
C LEU A 111 4.00 -7.03 -9.81
N ASP A 112 4.25 -8.29 -10.14
CA ASP A 112 4.74 -8.74 -11.45
C ASP A 112 3.75 -8.38 -12.56
N GLU A 113 2.47 -8.71 -12.40
CA GLU A 113 1.43 -8.34 -13.38
C GLU A 113 1.30 -6.82 -13.55
N TRP A 114 1.49 -6.06 -12.48
CA TRP A 114 1.49 -4.60 -12.53
C TRP A 114 2.74 -4.05 -13.23
N ALA A 115 3.90 -4.66 -13.02
CA ALA A 115 5.13 -4.30 -13.72
C ALA A 115 4.97 -4.47 -15.23
N ASP A 116 4.40 -5.60 -15.67
CA ASP A 116 4.09 -5.86 -17.09
C ASP A 116 3.16 -4.78 -17.67
N ALA A 117 2.07 -4.46 -16.97
CA ALA A 117 1.10 -3.44 -17.37
C ALA A 117 1.72 -2.02 -17.42
N LEU A 118 2.76 -1.76 -16.63
CA LEU A 118 3.47 -0.48 -16.62
C LEU A 118 4.55 -0.37 -17.70
N SER A 119 4.92 -1.44 -18.41
CA SER A 119 6.04 -1.40 -19.37
C SER A 119 5.82 -0.36 -20.48
N GLU A 120 4.62 -0.31 -21.08
CA GLU A 120 4.27 0.69 -22.09
C GLU A 120 4.28 2.12 -21.52
N HIS A 121 3.84 2.30 -20.28
CA HIS A 121 3.85 3.59 -19.60
C HIS A 121 5.26 4.07 -19.27
N SER A 122 6.15 3.16 -18.93
CA SER A 122 7.58 3.42 -18.67
C SER A 122 8.31 3.81 -19.95
N ALA A 123 8.02 3.12 -21.06
CA ALA A 123 8.52 3.49 -22.38
C ALA A 123 8.02 4.89 -22.80
N ALA A 124 6.72 5.18 -22.60
CA ALA A 124 6.15 6.48 -22.90
C ALA A 124 6.81 7.61 -22.09
N LEU A 125 7.09 7.40 -20.79
CA LEU A 125 7.81 8.36 -19.96
C LEU A 125 9.23 8.61 -20.46
N THR A 126 9.94 7.56 -20.87
CA THR A 126 11.31 7.67 -21.40
C THR A 126 11.35 8.48 -22.70
N ILE A 127 10.41 8.21 -23.61
CA ILE A 127 10.25 8.96 -24.86
C ILE A 127 9.92 10.41 -24.56
N ALA A 128 8.91 10.66 -23.71
CA ALA A 128 8.50 12.02 -23.36
C ALA A 128 9.61 12.81 -22.65
N ALA A 129 10.39 12.17 -21.77
CA ALA A 129 11.54 12.77 -21.12
C ALA A 129 12.60 13.24 -22.12
N THR A 130 12.83 12.47 -23.18
CA THR A 130 13.80 12.79 -24.23
C THR A 130 13.30 13.91 -25.15
N GLU A 131 12.02 13.84 -25.55
CA GLU A 131 11.48 14.68 -26.63
C GLU A 131 10.86 16.00 -26.12
N LEU A 132 10.22 16.00 -24.95
CA LEU A 132 9.52 17.20 -24.45
C LEU A 132 10.48 18.28 -23.98
N GLY A 133 11.65 17.91 -23.45
CA GLY A 133 12.64 18.84 -22.90
C GLY A 133 12.03 19.86 -21.93
N VAL A 134 11.07 19.44 -21.10
CA VAL A 134 10.48 20.22 -20.01
C VAL A 134 10.91 19.63 -18.68
N ASP A 135 11.17 20.47 -17.69
CA ASP A 135 11.54 19.99 -16.36
C ASP A 135 10.31 19.57 -15.54
N ASN A 136 9.18 20.25 -15.74
CA ASN A 136 7.95 20.04 -14.99
C ASN A 136 6.76 19.79 -15.93
N LEU A 137 6.04 18.68 -15.72
CA LEU A 137 4.82 18.37 -16.43
C LEU A 137 3.66 19.32 -16.11
N ASP A 138 3.75 20.15 -15.08
CA ASP A 138 2.75 21.20 -14.83
C ASP A 138 2.91 22.43 -15.73
N ASP A 139 4.03 22.56 -16.46
CA ASP A 139 4.26 23.67 -17.41
C ASP A 139 3.56 23.44 -18.76
N VAL A 140 2.23 23.43 -18.71
CA VAL A 140 1.36 23.20 -19.87
C VAL A 140 1.63 24.23 -20.98
N ARG A 141 1.98 25.47 -20.60
CA ARG A 141 2.20 26.55 -21.57
C ARG A 141 3.44 26.29 -22.45
N SER A 142 4.54 25.83 -21.85
CA SER A 142 5.77 25.48 -22.56
C SER A 142 5.60 24.27 -23.49
N VAL A 143 4.70 23.34 -23.13
CA VAL A 143 4.34 22.20 -23.98
C VAL A 143 3.51 22.64 -25.19
N ILE A 144 2.47 23.46 -24.98
CA ILE A 144 1.58 23.89 -26.06
C ILE A 144 2.33 24.64 -27.16
N THR A 145 3.32 25.46 -26.81
CA THR A 145 4.12 26.23 -27.79
C THR A 145 4.98 25.36 -28.69
N ARG A 146 5.25 24.10 -28.30
CA ARG A 146 6.02 23.12 -29.09
C ARG A 146 5.15 22.35 -30.11
N GLY A 147 3.82 22.54 -30.07
CA GLY A 147 2.89 22.02 -31.04
C GLY A 147 2.22 20.69 -30.67
N PRO A 148 1.35 20.16 -31.54
CA PRO A 148 0.45 19.06 -31.20
C PRO A 148 1.12 17.74 -30.79
N ALA A 149 2.27 17.40 -31.39
CA ALA A 149 3.02 16.20 -31.04
C ALA A 149 3.54 16.24 -29.59
N ALA A 150 4.03 17.40 -29.14
CA ALA A 150 4.45 17.61 -27.75
C ALA A 150 3.25 17.55 -26.79
N VAL A 151 2.08 18.05 -27.19
CA VAL A 151 0.86 17.93 -26.38
C VAL A 151 0.47 16.46 -26.18
N GLN A 152 0.58 15.63 -27.23
CA GLN A 152 0.30 14.20 -27.12
C GLN A 152 1.28 13.50 -26.17
N GLN A 153 2.59 13.70 -26.36
CA GLN A 153 3.63 13.13 -25.49
C GLN A 153 3.48 13.55 -24.03
N TRP A 154 3.09 14.81 -23.80
CA TRP A 154 2.81 15.33 -22.46
C TRP A 154 1.59 14.64 -21.83
N SER A 155 0.51 14.46 -22.60
CA SER A 155 -0.68 13.75 -22.16
C SER A 155 -0.35 12.30 -21.79
N ASP A 156 0.45 11.62 -22.61
CA ASP A 156 0.87 10.25 -22.35
C ASP A 156 1.77 10.17 -21.10
N ALA A 157 2.68 11.14 -20.91
CA ALA A 157 3.50 11.23 -19.70
C ALA A 157 2.68 11.49 -18.42
N GLN A 158 1.66 12.35 -18.48
CA GLN A 158 0.74 12.60 -17.36
C GLN A 158 -0.04 11.33 -16.99
N ARG A 159 -0.57 10.62 -18.00
CA ARG A 159 -1.25 9.33 -17.80
C ARG A 159 -0.29 8.32 -17.17
N ALA A 160 0.91 8.15 -17.73
CA ALA A 160 1.90 7.21 -17.22
C ALA A 160 2.32 7.54 -15.78
N THR A 161 2.52 8.82 -15.45
CA THR A 161 2.82 9.26 -14.07
C THR A 161 1.69 8.91 -13.10
N THR A 162 0.44 9.03 -13.54
CA THR A 162 -0.74 8.65 -12.74
C THR A 162 -0.79 7.14 -12.49
N MET A 163 -0.52 6.34 -13.53
CA MET A 163 -0.46 4.87 -13.42
C MET A 163 0.64 4.43 -12.44
N TRP A 164 1.84 5.00 -12.59
CA TRP A 164 2.95 4.76 -11.67
C TRP A 164 2.63 5.18 -10.23
N ALA A 165 1.98 6.32 -10.03
CA ALA A 165 1.58 6.75 -8.69
C ALA A 165 0.58 5.78 -8.03
N ALA A 166 -0.35 5.23 -8.81
CA ALA A 166 -1.30 4.23 -8.33
C ALA A 166 -0.62 2.90 -7.98
N ALA A 167 0.29 2.42 -8.84
CA ALA A 167 1.07 1.21 -8.59
C ALA A 167 1.92 1.33 -7.32
N VAL A 168 2.63 2.45 -7.15
CA VAL A 168 3.45 2.72 -5.95
C VAL A 168 2.57 2.80 -4.70
N GLN A 169 1.38 3.39 -4.79
CA GLN A 169 0.45 3.40 -3.66
C GLN A 169 0.01 1.98 -3.28
N GLY A 170 -0.29 1.12 -4.26
CA GLY A 170 -0.60 -0.29 -4.00
C GLY A 170 0.60 -1.07 -3.45
N PHE A 171 1.80 -0.86 -3.99
CA PHE A 171 3.06 -1.41 -3.48
C PHE A 171 3.23 -1.06 -1.98
N THR A 172 3.01 0.20 -1.59
CA THR A 172 3.10 0.58 -0.17
C THR A 172 2.10 -0.15 0.71
N GLY A 173 0.92 -0.49 0.18
CA GLY A 173 -0.06 -1.34 0.88
C GLY A 173 0.46 -2.76 1.10
N PHE A 174 1.12 -3.35 0.10
CA PHE A 174 1.78 -4.66 0.23
C PHE A 174 2.97 -4.61 1.19
N ALA A 175 3.84 -3.61 1.08
CA ALA A 175 4.99 -3.42 1.95
C ALA A 175 4.57 -3.23 3.42
N ASP A 176 3.55 -2.42 3.68
CA ASP A 176 2.99 -2.24 5.03
C ASP A 176 2.39 -3.54 5.58
N ALA A 177 1.72 -4.35 4.75
CA ALA A 177 1.22 -5.66 5.15
C ALA A 177 2.37 -6.64 5.50
N ALA A 178 3.45 -6.59 4.72
CA ALA A 178 4.69 -7.35 4.92
C ALA A 178 5.59 -6.80 6.03
N ARG A 179 5.28 -5.61 6.58
CA ARG A 179 6.10 -4.87 7.55
C ARG A 179 7.50 -4.52 7.02
N ILE A 180 7.60 -4.22 5.74
CA ILE A 180 8.83 -3.74 5.10
C ILE A 180 8.88 -2.22 5.28
N ASP A 181 9.97 -1.70 5.84
CA ASP A 181 10.20 -0.25 5.84
C ASP A 181 10.73 0.20 4.47
N TYR A 182 10.01 1.12 3.85
CA TYR A 182 10.34 1.68 2.54
C TYR A 182 10.59 3.19 2.61
N SER A 183 10.52 3.80 3.80
CA SER A 183 10.48 5.26 3.95
C SER A 183 11.76 5.96 3.46
N GLY A 184 12.93 5.37 3.72
CA GLY A 184 14.23 5.85 3.24
C GLY A 184 14.52 5.52 1.76
N HIS A 185 13.83 4.52 1.22
CA HIS A 185 14.20 3.86 -0.04
C HIS A 185 13.12 3.91 -1.11
N LYS A 186 12.16 4.85 -1.00
CA LYS A 186 11.01 4.95 -1.92
C LYS A 186 11.37 4.98 -3.41
N ALA A 187 12.53 5.52 -3.78
CA ALA A 187 12.96 5.58 -5.16
C ALA A 187 13.24 4.18 -5.75
N LEU A 188 13.67 3.23 -4.91
CA LEU A 188 13.98 1.85 -5.32
C LEU A 188 12.73 1.04 -5.67
N ILE A 189 11.54 1.51 -5.29
CA ILE A 189 10.25 0.97 -5.76
C ILE A 189 10.11 1.18 -7.27
N PHE A 190 10.61 2.31 -7.79
CA PHE A 190 10.45 2.71 -9.19
C PHE A 190 11.55 2.17 -10.09
N ALA A 191 12.78 2.09 -9.59
CA ALA A 191 13.95 1.82 -10.42
C ALA A 191 15.04 1.13 -9.59
N ASP A 192 15.77 0.21 -10.21
CA ASP A 192 17.03 -0.30 -9.67
C ASP A 192 18.14 0.72 -9.99
N ALA A 193 18.29 1.71 -9.11
CA ALA A 193 19.24 2.81 -9.28
C ALA A 193 20.29 2.80 -8.15
N ASP A 194 21.53 3.12 -8.51
CA ASP A 194 22.60 3.29 -7.55
C ASP A 194 22.48 4.63 -6.78
N ALA A 195 23.29 4.77 -5.74
CA ALA A 195 23.28 5.97 -4.89
C ALA A 195 23.64 7.24 -5.68
N ALA A 196 24.53 7.15 -6.67
CA ALA A 196 24.95 8.27 -7.49
C ALA A 196 23.81 8.79 -8.38
N GLY A 197 23.12 7.89 -9.09
CA GLY A 197 21.97 8.20 -9.92
C GLY A 197 20.82 8.82 -9.11
N LEU A 198 20.52 8.26 -7.93
CA LEU A 198 19.48 8.81 -7.06
C LEU A 198 19.86 10.17 -6.46
N THR A 199 21.14 10.39 -6.16
CA THR A 199 21.62 11.68 -5.64
C THR A 199 21.47 12.78 -6.69
N ALA A 200 21.79 12.50 -7.96
CA ALA A 200 21.62 13.46 -9.04
C ALA A 200 20.15 13.91 -9.19
N VAL A 201 19.21 12.96 -9.10
CA VAL A 201 17.77 13.27 -9.15
C VAL A 201 17.34 14.11 -7.95
N ARG A 202 17.79 13.77 -6.73
CA ARG A 202 17.43 14.48 -5.49
C ARG A 202 17.93 15.93 -5.45
N GLN A 203 19.05 16.22 -6.11
CA GLN A 203 19.61 17.57 -6.17
C GLN A 203 18.80 18.51 -7.07
N THR A 204 18.15 17.98 -8.10
CA THR A 204 17.45 18.79 -9.11
C THR A 204 15.93 18.75 -8.98
N ALA A 205 15.37 17.66 -8.43
CA ALA A 205 13.94 17.45 -8.31
C ALA A 205 13.44 17.67 -6.89
N ARG A 206 12.33 18.40 -6.75
CA ARG A 206 11.65 18.60 -5.46
C ARG A 206 10.96 17.33 -4.95
N ARG A 207 10.64 16.40 -5.85
CA ARG A 207 9.94 15.15 -5.56
C ARG A 207 10.54 14.03 -6.39
N LEU A 208 10.72 12.87 -5.77
CA LEU A 208 11.01 11.62 -6.47
C LEU A 208 9.68 11.01 -6.95
N ASP A 209 9.49 11.02 -8.26
CA ASP A 209 8.39 10.39 -8.97
C ASP A 209 8.89 9.80 -10.30
N ALA A 210 8.03 9.05 -10.98
CA ALA A 210 8.36 8.35 -12.22
C ALA A 210 8.86 9.31 -13.32
N TRP A 211 8.27 10.51 -13.43
CA TRP A 211 8.72 11.52 -14.39
C TRP A 211 10.14 11.99 -14.12
N ASN A 212 10.45 12.36 -12.87
CA ASN A 212 11.77 12.85 -12.51
C ASN A 212 12.85 11.77 -12.68
N LEU A 213 12.54 10.51 -12.38
CA LEU A 213 13.46 9.40 -12.60
C LEU A 213 13.72 9.16 -14.10
N ALA A 214 12.66 9.11 -14.92
CA ALA A 214 12.79 8.96 -16.38
C ALA A 214 13.58 10.13 -17.02
N ARG A 215 13.37 11.37 -16.56
CA ARG A 215 14.11 12.56 -17.03
C ARG A 215 15.62 12.46 -16.79
N HIS A 216 16.04 11.74 -15.75
CA HIS A 216 17.45 11.50 -15.47
C HIS A 216 17.97 10.19 -16.09
N GLY A 217 17.21 9.58 -17.00
CA GLY A 217 17.61 8.37 -17.72
C GLY A 217 17.61 7.10 -16.86
N LEU A 218 16.93 7.11 -15.71
CA LEU A 218 16.81 5.91 -14.88
C LEU A 218 15.68 5.03 -15.44
N PRO A 219 15.96 3.74 -15.75
CA PRO A 219 14.94 2.82 -16.25
C PRO A 219 13.91 2.57 -15.15
N LEU A 220 12.63 2.69 -15.52
CA LEU A 220 11.52 2.47 -14.60
C LEU A 220 11.05 1.03 -14.69
N GLU A 221 11.11 0.33 -13.56
CA GLU A 221 10.70 -1.06 -13.40
C GLU A 221 10.19 -1.28 -11.98
N LEU A 222 8.90 -1.60 -11.87
CA LEU A 222 8.23 -1.72 -10.58
C LEU A 222 8.79 -2.96 -9.89
N ALA A 223 9.32 -2.78 -8.68
CA ALA A 223 9.84 -3.91 -7.91
C ALA A 223 8.71 -4.79 -7.37
N THR A 224 8.94 -6.10 -7.33
CA THR A 224 8.27 -6.98 -6.35
C THR A 224 8.76 -6.67 -4.92
N LEU A 225 8.15 -7.27 -3.89
CA LEU A 225 8.63 -7.06 -2.52
C LEU A 225 10.02 -7.66 -2.32
N ASP A 226 10.30 -8.81 -2.91
CA ASP A 226 11.59 -9.47 -2.82
C ASP A 226 12.67 -8.73 -3.63
N GLU A 227 12.35 -8.26 -4.82
CA GLU A 227 13.26 -7.39 -5.59
C GLU A 227 13.54 -6.09 -4.85
N PHE A 228 12.53 -5.47 -4.24
CA PHE A 228 12.72 -4.25 -3.47
C PHE A 228 13.70 -4.46 -2.32
N ARG A 229 13.57 -5.57 -1.56
CA ARG A 229 14.54 -5.92 -0.51
C ARG A 229 15.95 -6.08 -1.08
N ALA A 230 16.09 -6.79 -2.19
CA ALA A 230 17.38 -6.97 -2.85
C ALA A 230 17.97 -5.65 -3.39
N ARG A 231 17.14 -4.72 -3.86
CA ARG A 231 17.56 -3.36 -4.26
C ARG A 231 18.04 -2.57 -3.05
N VAL A 232 17.32 -2.61 -1.92
CA VAL A 232 17.70 -1.94 -0.67
C VAL A 232 19.03 -2.47 -0.14
N GLU A 233 19.19 -3.78 -0.03
CA GLU A 233 20.43 -4.40 0.47
C GLU A 233 21.64 -4.02 -0.38
N ARG A 234 21.51 -4.03 -1.71
CA ARG A 234 22.58 -3.58 -2.61
C ARG A 234 22.88 -2.09 -2.45
N HIS A 235 21.85 -1.26 -2.30
CA HIS A 235 22.03 0.18 -2.13
C HIS A 235 22.69 0.53 -0.79
N GLU A 236 22.37 -0.17 0.29
CA GLU A 236 22.99 0.01 1.60
C GLU A 236 24.43 -0.51 1.62
N GLY A 237 24.68 -1.71 1.09
CA GLY A 237 26.03 -2.27 1.00
C GLY A 237 26.98 -1.41 0.17
N ALA A 238 26.49 -0.80 -0.92
CA ALA A 238 27.29 0.14 -1.71
C ALA A 238 27.64 1.42 -0.92
N ALA A 239 26.76 1.90 -0.04
CA ALA A 239 27.03 3.11 0.76
C ALA A 239 28.13 2.88 1.80
N ASP A 240 28.14 1.70 2.42
CA ASP A 240 29.13 1.31 3.44
C ASP A 240 30.54 1.14 2.84
N ASP A 241 30.64 0.60 1.61
CA ASP A 241 31.92 0.46 0.91
C ASP A 241 32.53 1.82 0.55
N TYR A 242 31.70 2.81 0.16
CA TYR A 242 32.17 4.18 -0.10
C TYR A 242 32.67 4.89 1.17
N GLU A 243 32.03 4.67 2.32
CA GLU A 243 32.44 5.29 3.59
C GLU A 243 33.76 4.67 4.10
N GLN A 244 33.94 3.35 3.98
CA GLN A 244 35.19 2.67 4.32
C GLN A 244 36.35 3.05 3.38
N GLU A 245 36.11 3.18 2.07
CA GLU A 245 37.16 3.59 1.13
C GLU A 245 37.59 5.05 1.38
N PHE A 246 36.67 5.92 1.80
CA PHE A 246 36.96 7.30 2.18
C PHE A 246 37.75 7.39 3.50
N GLU A 247 37.39 6.64 4.54
CA GLU A 247 38.14 6.59 5.81
C GLU A 247 39.55 6.00 5.65
N LEU A 248 39.73 5.02 4.75
CA LEU A 248 41.04 4.45 4.43
C LEU A 248 41.92 5.41 3.60
N ALA A 249 41.30 6.26 2.77
CA ALA A 249 42.01 7.29 2.01
C ALA A 249 42.47 8.45 2.91
N ASP A 250 41.65 8.87 3.87
CA ASP A 250 41.98 9.97 4.80
C ASP A 250 43.09 9.55 5.80
N ASN A 251 43.07 8.29 6.25
CA ASN A 251 44.13 7.72 7.10
C ASN A 251 45.47 7.45 6.39
N ARG A 252 45.54 7.58 5.05
CA ARG A 252 46.81 7.48 4.30
C ARG A 252 47.52 8.83 4.10
N ILE A 253 46.87 9.93 4.44
CA ILE A 253 47.38 11.30 4.25
C ILE A 253 47.84 11.94 5.59
N GLY A 254 47.55 11.30 6.73
CA GLY A 254 48.07 11.68 8.07
C GLY A 254 49.35 10.95 8.46
#